data_AF-A0AAX0K3W2-F1
#
_entry.id   AF-A0AAX0K3W2-F1
#
_cell.length_a   1.000
_cell.length_b   1.000
_cell.length_c   1.000
_cell.angle_alpha   90.00
_cell.angle_beta   90.00
_cell.angle_gamma   90.00
#
_symmetry.space_group_name_H-M   'P 1'
#
loop_
_entity.id
_entity.type
_entity.pdbx_description
1 polymer ?
#
loop_
_entity_poly.entity_id
_entity_poly.type
_entity_poly.pdbx_seq_one_letter_code
_entity_poly.pdbx_strand_id
1 'polypeptide(L)'
;MAHLVVLHWDRAPIKTYTFGSLITYHHDDSVTFTNTRQSPGTSIYYWRARPDDVRTRAYDQVPLLNRGATYAFHVNAEVEPVASLMVNVAFLDENGQIISEHLEQGLDGEFTMPEQANAYRLELLNINNQRLHFYACYLSEADTLRTLTINELLPSRLLHVHDDAKPAGRQITVLRQRKPTEWLDLTPVADHYFLRIPAYQLRQPDAIRQLAQEAYQTLHFDSAGGLHWRSMTSETEQALKICQEVFENAK
;
A
#
# COMPACT_ATOMS: atom_id res chain seq x y z
N MET A 1 -13.33 10.78 -7.45
CA MET A 1 -13.47 9.86 -6.29
C MET A 1 -12.13 9.88 -5.58
N ALA A 2 -12.11 9.79 -4.25
CA ALA A 2 -10.86 9.73 -3.51
C ALA A 2 -10.28 8.31 -3.62
N HIS A 3 -8.96 8.21 -3.78
CA HIS A 3 -8.26 6.94 -3.93
C HIS A 3 -7.11 6.85 -2.95
N LEU A 4 -6.93 5.69 -2.33
CA LEU A 4 -5.75 5.35 -1.54
C LEU A 4 -4.90 4.38 -2.35
N VAL A 5 -3.62 4.68 -2.51
CA VAL A 5 -2.67 3.77 -3.14
C VAL A 5 -1.85 3.09 -2.07
N VAL A 6 -1.76 1.77 -2.14
CA VAL A 6 -0.88 0.96 -1.29
C VAL A 6 0.30 0.48 -2.13
N LEU A 7 1.50 0.90 -1.73
CA LEU A 7 2.77 0.54 -2.34
C LEU A 7 3.45 -0.53 -1.50
N HIS A 8 3.69 -1.68 -2.14
CA HIS A 8 4.37 -2.83 -1.57
C HIS A 8 5.82 -2.90 -2.05
N TRP A 9 6.66 -3.53 -1.24
CA TRP A 9 8.03 -3.85 -1.64
C TRP A 9 8.02 -5.03 -2.63
N ASP A 10 8.40 -4.75 -3.88
CA ASP A 10 8.49 -5.75 -4.94
C ASP A 10 9.63 -6.75 -4.68
N ARG A 11 9.44 -8.02 -5.06
CA ARG A 11 10.48 -9.04 -4.98
C ARG A 11 11.58 -8.86 -6.02
N ALA A 12 11.36 -8.02 -7.03
CA ALA A 12 12.38 -7.71 -8.03
C ALA A 12 13.57 -6.94 -7.41
N PRO A 13 14.80 -7.46 -7.49
CA PRO A 13 15.96 -6.89 -6.79
C PRO A 13 16.43 -5.56 -7.37
N ILE A 14 15.97 -5.17 -8.57
CA ILE A 14 16.46 -3.98 -9.31
C ILE A 14 16.18 -2.65 -8.59
N LYS A 15 15.21 -2.64 -7.68
CA LYS A 15 14.81 -1.46 -6.90
C LYS A 15 15.42 -1.46 -5.49
N THR A 16 16.05 -2.57 -5.08
CA THR A 16 16.58 -2.76 -3.73
C THR A 16 18.10 -2.66 -3.75
N TYR A 17 18.68 -2.04 -2.72
CA TYR A 17 20.11 -2.12 -2.48
C TYR A 17 20.50 -3.54 -2.03
N THR A 18 21.22 -4.31 -2.84
CA THR A 18 21.49 -5.73 -2.54
C THR A 18 22.89 -5.99 -1.98
N PHE A 19 23.83 -5.07 -2.16
CA PHE A 19 25.23 -5.29 -1.79
C PHE A 19 25.41 -5.43 -0.27
N GLY A 20 25.78 -6.63 0.19
CA GLY A 20 25.95 -6.91 1.62
C GLY A 20 24.66 -6.88 2.44
N SER A 21 23.50 -6.94 1.78
CA SER A 21 22.19 -6.87 2.44
C SER A 21 21.58 -8.27 2.59
N LEU A 22 20.90 -8.51 3.71
CA LEU A 22 20.02 -9.65 3.88
C LEU A 22 18.56 -9.17 3.74
N ILE A 23 17.81 -9.83 2.86
CA ILE A 23 16.42 -9.48 2.54
C ILE A 23 15.55 -10.71 2.76
N THR A 24 14.58 -10.61 3.65
CA THR A 24 13.61 -11.67 3.96
C THR A 24 12.22 -11.22 3.56
N TYR A 25 11.55 -12.02 2.73
CA TYR A 25 10.15 -11.81 2.35
C TYR A 25 9.26 -12.74 3.16
N HIS A 26 8.32 -12.17 3.91
CA HIS A 26 7.45 -12.92 4.82
C HIS A 26 6.17 -13.39 4.12
N HIS A 27 5.42 -14.27 4.78
CA HIS A 27 4.16 -14.81 4.26
C HIS A 27 3.03 -13.77 4.26
N ASP A 28 3.06 -12.84 5.23
CA ASP A 28 2.14 -11.71 5.34
C ASP A 28 2.50 -10.54 4.41
N ASP A 29 3.46 -10.76 3.51
CA ASP A 29 3.94 -9.81 2.50
C ASP A 29 4.84 -8.68 2.97
N SER A 30 5.12 -8.60 4.28
CA SER A 30 6.14 -7.70 4.83
C SER A 30 7.55 -8.10 4.38
N VAL A 31 8.49 -7.14 4.44
CA VAL A 31 9.89 -7.34 4.05
C VAL A 31 10.82 -6.88 5.17
N THR A 32 11.74 -7.75 5.59
CA THR A 32 12.85 -7.36 6.45
C THR A 32 14.11 -7.14 5.62
N PHE A 33 14.67 -5.95 5.71
CA PHE A 33 15.97 -5.58 5.17
C PHE A 33 16.96 -5.39 6.33
N THR A 34 18.16 -5.95 6.23
CA THR A 34 19.26 -5.65 7.15
C THR A 34 20.57 -5.40 6.42
N ASN A 35 21.23 -4.30 6.78
CA ASN A 35 22.57 -3.96 6.29
C ASN A 35 23.23 -2.92 7.20
N THR A 36 24.25 -3.32 7.95
CA THR A 36 24.99 -2.42 8.86
C THR A 36 26.12 -1.64 8.20
N ARG A 37 26.37 -1.88 6.90
CA ARG A 37 27.49 -1.31 6.13
C ARG A 37 27.05 -0.46 4.94
N GLN A 38 25.75 -0.34 4.70
CA GLN A 38 25.23 0.55 3.67
C GLN A 38 25.60 2.00 4.01
N SER A 39 26.14 2.73 3.04
CA SER A 39 26.49 4.13 3.24
C SER A 39 25.24 4.98 3.47
N PRO A 40 25.26 5.95 4.40
CA PRO A 40 24.19 6.92 4.56
C PRO A 40 23.93 7.71 3.26
N GLY A 41 22.69 8.14 3.05
CA GLY A 41 22.24 8.84 1.84
C GLY A 41 21.94 7.93 0.65
N THR A 42 22.13 6.62 0.77
CA THR A 42 21.81 5.66 -0.29
C THR A 42 20.40 5.12 -0.11
N SER A 43 19.61 5.03 -1.18
CA SER A 43 18.30 4.40 -1.17
C SER A 43 18.41 2.90 -0.83
N ILE A 44 17.69 2.45 0.20
CA ILE A 44 17.44 1.05 0.52
C ILE A 44 16.51 0.43 -0.53
N TYR A 45 15.39 1.12 -0.80
CA TYR A 45 14.38 0.70 -1.77
C TYR A 45 13.70 1.92 -2.39
N TYR A 46 13.21 1.79 -3.61
CA TYR A 46 12.43 2.84 -4.23
C TYR A 46 11.27 2.35 -5.09
N TRP A 47 10.19 3.13 -5.09
CA TRP A 47 9.10 3.07 -6.07
C TRP A 47 9.33 4.15 -7.10
N ARG A 48 9.22 3.81 -8.39
CA ARG A 48 9.39 4.76 -9.50
C ARG A 48 8.17 4.73 -10.40
N ALA A 49 7.55 5.90 -10.61
CA ALA A 49 6.57 6.07 -11.66
C ALA A 49 7.28 6.04 -13.03
N ARG A 50 6.76 5.23 -13.96
CA ARG A 50 7.29 5.12 -15.33
C ARG A 50 6.15 5.36 -16.32
N PRO A 51 6.02 6.57 -16.88
CA PRO A 51 4.95 6.91 -17.81
C PRO A 51 5.00 6.06 -19.11
N ASP A 52 6.21 5.76 -19.61
CA ASP A 52 6.41 5.26 -20.97
C ASP A 52 6.81 3.78 -21.06
N ASP A 53 6.73 3.03 -19.95
CA ASP A 53 7.15 1.63 -19.92
C ASP A 53 5.99 0.69 -20.31
N VAL A 54 5.75 0.55 -21.63
CA VAL A 54 4.71 -0.31 -22.23
C VAL A 54 4.92 -1.80 -21.93
N ARG A 55 6.10 -2.20 -21.41
CA ARG A 55 6.39 -3.58 -21.01
C ARG A 55 5.98 -3.87 -19.57
N THR A 56 5.66 -2.83 -18.80
CA THR A 56 5.28 -2.93 -17.39
C THR A 56 3.76 -3.11 -17.29
N ARG A 57 3.30 -4.11 -16.53
CA ARG A 57 1.86 -4.31 -16.34
C ARG A 57 1.29 -3.11 -15.57
N ALA A 58 0.04 -2.75 -15.83
CA ALA A 58 -0.58 -1.58 -15.19
C ALA A 58 -0.56 -1.62 -13.64
N TYR A 59 -0.48 -2.81 -13.03
CA TYR A 59 -0.36 -2.98 -11.57
C TYR A 59 1.08 -3.03 -11.04
N ASP A 60 2.06 -3.06 -11.94
CA ASP A 60 3.48 -2.88 -11.63
C ASP A 60 3.87 -1.40 -11.65
N GLN A 61 2.97 -0.54 -12.12
CA GLN A 61 3.15 0.90 -12.16
C GLN A 61 2.74 1.53 -10.83
N VAL A 62 3.57 2.46 -10.39
CA VAL A 62 3.27 3.43 -9.32
C VAL A 62 2.42 4.53 -9.95
N PRO A 63 1.43 5.13 -9.25
CA PRO A 63 0.58 6.19 -9.79
C PRO A 63 1.36 7.28 -10.50
N LEU A 64 0.82 7.80 -11.60
CA LEU A 64 1.22 9.12 -12.08
C LEU A 64 0.46 10.17 -11.26
N LEU A 65 1.19 11.17 -10.78
CA LEU A 65 0.65 12.23 -9.93
C LEU A 65 0.36 13.47 -10.79
N ASN A 66 -0.71 14.18 -10.45
CA ASN A 66 -1.08 15.40 -11.13
C ASN A 66 -0.09 16.50 -10.77
N ARG A 67 0.39 17.22 -11.79
CA ARG A 67 1.24 18.41 -11.62
C ARG A 67 0.52 19.49 -10.82
N GLY A 68 1.26 20.17 -9.95
CA GLY A 68 0.73 21.22 -9.08
C GLY A 68 -0.11 20.71 -7.90
N ALA A 69 -0.44 19.42 -7.84
CA ALA A 69 -1.20 18.84 -6.74
C ALA A 69 -0.28 18.39 -5.59
N THR A 70 -0.81 18.49 -4.37
CA THR A 70 -0.13 18.07 -3.14
C THR A 70 -0.60 16.68 -2.72
N TYR A 71 0.36 15.81 -2.46
CA TYR A 71 0.16 14.44 -2.02
C TYR A 71 0.79 14.24 -0.65
N ALA A 72 0.23 13.30 0.10
CA ALA A 72 0.78 12.87 1.38
C ALA A 72 1.10 11.38 1.31
N PHE A 73 2.11 10.96 2.08
CA PHE A 73 2.44 9.56 2.25
C PHE A 73 2.56 9.19 3.73
N HIS A 74 2.34 7.91 4.02
CA HIS A 74 2.64 7.27 5.30
C HIS A 74 3.37 5.94 5.02
N VAL A 75 4.57 5.77 5.56
CA VAL A 75 5.34 4.52 5.49
C VAL A 75 5.13 3.75 6.79
N ASN A 76 4.42 2.63 6.71
CA ASN A 76 4.24 1.72 7.83
C ASN A 76 5.43 0.76 7.89
N ALA A 77 6.32 0.97 8.88
CA ALA A 77 7.52 0.17 9.07
C ALA A 77 8.05 0.24 10.51
N GLU A 78 8.75 -0.81 10.93
CA GLU A 78 9.61 -0.81 12.11
C GLU A 78 11.06 -0.49 11.69
N VAL A 79 11.66 0.51 12.32
CA VAL A 79 12.98 1.04 11.93
C VAL A 79 13.94 0.97 13.10
N GLU A 80 15.07 0.29 12.88
CA GLU A 80 16.12 0.10 13.88
C GLU A 80 17.49 0.53 13.31
N PRO A 81 18.17 1.52 13.92
CA PRO A 81 17.72 2.37 15.03
C PRO A 81 16.52 3.25 14.67
N VAL A 82 15.80 3.78 15.67
CA VAL A 82 14.72 4.76 15.44
C VAL A 82 15.27 6.00 14.73
N ALA A 83 14.49 6.59 13.83
CA ALA A 83 14.85 7.77 13.03
C ALA A 83 16.13 7.61 12.17
N SER A 84 16.42 6.37 11.76
CA SER A 84 17.54 6.04 10.87
C SER A 84 17.16 5.91 9.39
N LEU A 85 15.90 6.22 9.06
CA LEU A 85 15.35 6.19 7.72
C LEU A 85 14.77 7.57 7.41
N MET A 86 14.93 8.01 6.16
CA MET A 86 14.26 9.19 5.61
C MET A 86 13.50 8.79 4.35
N VAL A 87 12.49 9.58 3.98
CA VAL A 87 11.84 9.43 2.68
C VAL A 87 12.33 10.54 1.75
N ASN A 88 12.79 10.16 0.56
CA ASN A 88 13.11 11.10 -0.51
C ASN A 88 12.12 10.96 -1.65
N VAL A 89 11.56 12.07 -2.09
CA VAL A 89 10.77 12.15 -3.32
C VAL A 89 11.62 12.87 -4.36
N ALA A 90 12.28 12.10 -5.21
CA ALA A 90 13.01 12.63 -6.36
C ALA A 90 12.05 12.86 -7.53
N PHE A 91 12.01 14.08 -8.05
CA PHE A 91 11.20 14.46 -9.22
C PHE A 91 12.02 14.33 -10.49
N LEU A 92 11.45 13.74 -11.53
CA LEU A 92 12.13 13.42 -12.77
C LEU A 92 11.50 14.13 -13.97
N ASP A 93 12.34 14.53 -14.92
CA ASP A 93 11.91 15.00 -16.24
C ASP A 93 11.48 13.83 -17.16
N GLU A 94 11.16 14.16 -18.41
CA GLU A 94 10.82 13.19 -19.47
C GLU A 94 11.94 12.20 -19.81
N ASN A 95 13.20 12.58 -19.58
CA ASN A 95 14.36 11.73 -19.82
C ASN A 95 14.68 10.83 -18.61
N GLY A 96 13.93 10.98 -17.51
CA GLY A 96 14.19 10.27 -16.26
C GLY A 96 15.41 10.80 -15.51
N GLN A 97 15.80 12.05 -15.72
CA GLN A 97 16.80 12.75 -14.93
C GLN A 97 16.15 13.43 -13.73
N ILE A 98 16.79 13.36 -12.57
CA ILE A 98 16.33 14.05 -11.36
C ILE A 98 16.52 15.56 -11.58
N ILE A 99 15.42 16.31 -11.46
CA ILE A 99 15.41 17.78 -11.59
C ILE A 99 15.32 18.49 -10.24
N SER A 100 14.76 17.83 -9.24
CA SER A 100 14.67 18.31 -7.85
C SER A 100 14.32 17.17 -6.91
N GLU A 101 14.52 17.37 -5.62
CA GLU A 101 14.27 16.38 -4.58
C GLU A 101 13.53 17.02 -3.40
N HIS A 102 12.72 16.23 -2.71
CA HIS A 102 12.05 16.60 -1.47
C HIS A 102 12.36 15.55 -0.40
N LEU A 103 13.09 15.97 0.63
CA LEU A 103 13.53 15.10 1.71
C LEU A 103 12.64 15.29 2.94
N GLU A 104 12.08 14.19 3.42
CA GLU A 104 11.30 14.12 4.65
C GLU A 104 12.05 13.30 5.70
N GLN A 105 12.15 13.84 6.91
CA GLN A 105 12.84 13.16 8.02
C GLN A 105 11.99 12.05 8.63
N GLY A 106 10.67 12.18 8.54
CA GLY A 106 9.70 11.20 9.03
C GLY A 106 9.38 10.08 8.03
N LEU A 107 8.54 9.16 8.51
CA LEU A 107 7.84 8.18 7.69
C LEU A 107 6.51 8.73 7.14
N ASP A 108 6.13 9.92 7.59
CA ASP A 108 4.96 10.68 7.19
C ASP A 108 5.42 11.99 6.59
N GLY A 109 4.81 12.40 5.48
CA GLY A 109 5.18 13.65 4.84
C GLY A 109 4.24 14.06 3.72
N GLU A 110 4.41 15.29 3.28
CA GLU A 110 3.67 15.86 2.16
C GLU A 110 4.61 16.51 1.16
N PHE A 111 4.30 16.34 -0.11
CA PHE A 111 5.05 16.95 -1.19
C PHE A 111 4.10 17.43 -2.29
N THR A 112 4.52 18.46 -3.02
CA THR A 112 3.78 18.96 -4.17
C THR A 112 4.52 18.55 -5.43
N MET A 113 3.80 17.95 -6.38
CA MET A 113 4.36 17.55 -7.66
C MET A 113 4.71 18.80 -8.49
N PRO A 114 5.99 19.03 -8.85
CA PRO A 114 6.37 20.21 -9.63
C PRO A 114 5.73 20.22 -11.02
N GLU A 115 5.44 21.40 -11.55
CA GLU A 115 4.85 21.57 -12.89
C GLU A 115 5.73 21.01 -14.01
N GLN A 116 7.04 21.13 -13.85
CA GLN A 116 8.04 20.64 -14.79
C GLN A 116 8.35 19.14 -14.66
N ALA A 117 7.79 18.45 -13.66
CA ALA A 117 8.05 17.04 -13.44
C ALA A 117 7.09 16.15 -14.24
N ASN A 118 7.62 15.07 -14.82
CA ASN A 118 6.85 14.07 -15.57
C ASN A 118 6.70 12.77 -14.79
N ALA A 119 7.64 12.50 -13.88
CA ALA A 119 7.64 11.31 -13.05
C ALA A 119 8.26 11.62 -11.67
N TYR A 120 8.16 10.67 -10.77
CA TYR A 120 8.81 10.75 -9.47
C TYR A 120 9.34 9.38 -9.04
N ARG A 121 10.23 9.41 -8.06
CA ARG A 121 10.75 8.24 -7.35
C ARG A 121 10.60 8.51 -5.85
N LEU A 122 9.87 7.63 -5.15
CA LEU A 122 9.76 7.64 -3.70
C LEU A 122 10.77 6.62 -3.15
N GLU A 123 11.71 7.08 -2.35
CA GLU A 123 12.88 6.33 -1.91
C GLU A 123 12.92 6.25 -0.39
N LEU A 124 13.21 5.07 0.13
CA LEU A 124 13.56 4.86 1.53
C LEU A 124 15.07 5.05 1.67
N LEU A 125 15.51 6.23 2.13
CA LEU A 125 16.92 6.56 2.30
C LEU A 125 17.46 6.06 3.63
N ASN A 126 18.61 5.40 3.56
CA ASN A 126 19.38 5.00 4.73
C ASN A 126 20.07 6.23 5.37
N ILE A 127 19.76 6.55 6.63
CA ILE A 127 20.51 7.50 7.45
C ILE A 127 21.01 6.75 8.71
N ASN A 128 21.85 5.73 8.49
CA ASN A 128 22.38 4.82 9.52
C ASN A 128 21.37 3.75 10.02
N ASN A 129 20.46 3.32 9.14
CA ASN A 129 19.59 2.16 9.35
C ASN A 129 20.42 0.87 9.38
N GLN A 130 20.06 -0.01 10.31
CA GLN A 130 20.66 -1.34 10.43
C GLN A 130 19.64 -2.42 10.07
N ARG A 131 18.39 -2.20 10.43
CA ARG A 131 17.26 -3.07 10.15
C ARG A 131 16.01 -2.26 9.87
N LEU A 132 15.30 -2.66 8.83
CA LEU A 132 14.01 -2.12 8.41
C LEU A 132 13.06 -3.31 8.24
N HIS A 133 11.95 -3.30 8.95
CA HIS A 133 10.84 -4.20 8.70
C HIS A 133 9.68 -3.39 8.10
N PHE A 134 9.50 -3.54 6.79
CA PHE A 134 8.55 -2.76 6.01
C PHE A 134 7.24 -3.52 5.80
N TYR A 135 6.11 -2.86 6.06
CA TYR A 135 4.78 -3.39 5.78
C TYR A 135 4.22 -2.82 4.46
N ALA A 136 4.05 -1.51 4.38
CA ALA A 136 3.46 -0.82 3.22
C ALA A 136 3.80 0.67 3.22
N CYS A 137 3.67 1.31 2.07
CA CYS A 137 3.63 2.76 1.94
C CYS A 137 2.26 3.17 1.37
N TYR A 138 1.57 4.05 2.07
CA TYR A 138 0.29 4.61 1.67
C TYR A 138 0.52 5.96 1.00
N LEU A 139 -0.17 6.21 -0.11
CA LEU A 139 -0.08 7.45 -0.86
C LEU A 139 -1.48 7.89 -1.30
N SER A 140 -1.81 9.15 -1.08
CA SER A 140 -3.05 9.75 -1.56
C SER A 140 -2.87 11.27 -1.71
N GLU A 141 -3.90 11.95 -2.24
CA GLU A 141 -3.98 13.41 -2.15
C GLU A 141 -3.92 13.83 -0.67
N ALA A 142 -3.22 14.93 -0.38
CA ALA A 142 -2.93 15.32 0.99
C ALA A 142 -4.19 15.48 1.85
N ASP A 143 -5.19 16.17 1.32
CA ASP A 143 -6.48 16.36 2.01
C ASP A 143 -7.20 15.04 2.30
N THR A 144 -7.05 14.04 1.41
CA THR A 144 -7.63 12.72 1.62
C THR A 144 -6.87 11.99 2.71
N LEU A 145 -5.54 11.84 2.61
CA LEU A 145 -4.78 11.02 3.57
C LEU A 145 -4.88 11.56 5.01
N ARG A 146 -4.97 12.89 5.17
CA ARG A 146 -5.10 13.56 6.48
C ARG A 146 -6.31 13.12 7.29
N THR A 147 -7.38 12.66 6.65
CA THR A 147 -8.60 12.21 7.33
C THR A 147 -8.64 10.70 7.53
N LEU A 148 -7.63 9.98 7.04
CA LEU A 148 -7.60 8.52 7.09
C LEU A 148 -6.86 8.02 8.33
N THR A 149 -7.48 7.09 9.04
CA THR A 149 -6.78 6.16 9.93
C THR A 149 -6.68 4.82 9.23
N ILE A 150 -5.46 4.29 9.09
CA ILE A 150 -5.18 3.07 8.33
C ILE A 150 -4.64 1.99 9.27
N ASN A 151 -5.30 0.83 9.31
CA ASN A 151 -4.93 -0.29 10.16
C ASN A 151 -4.76 -1.58 9.33
N GLU A 152 -3.56 -2.14 9.35
CA GLU A 152 -3.27 -3.46 8.77
C GLU A 152 -3.65 -4.55 9.76
N LEU A 153 -4.69 -5.32 9.44
CA LEU A 153 -5.23 -6.37 10.30
C LEU A 153 -4.67 -7.73 9.88
N LEU A 154 -3.40 -7.94 10.18
CA LEU A 154 -2.71 -9.21 9.97
C LEU A 154 -3.08 -10.22 11.08
N PRO A 155 -3.22 -11.53 10.76
CA PRO A 155 -2.89 -12.20 9.49
C PRO A 155 -4.03 -12.22 8.46
N SER A 156 -5.21 -11.67 8.77
CA SER A 156 -6.44 -11.78 7.95
C SER A 156 -6.40 -11.10 6.57
N ARG A 157 -5.24 -10.57 6.15
CA ARG A 157 -5.01 -9.80 4.91
C ARG A 157 -5.99 -8.65 4.71
N LEU A 158 -6.57 -8.20 5.81
CA LEU A 158 -7.60 -7.19 5.84
C LEU A 158 -6.95 -5.84 6.13
N LEU A 159 -7.27 -4.85 5.32
CA LEU A 159 -6.89 -3.47 5.56
C LEU A 159 -8.14 -2.69 5.96
N HIS A 160 -8.13 -2.11 7.15
CA HIS A 160 -9.17 -1.18 7.59
C HIS A 160 -8.70 0.25 7.32
N VAL A 161 -9.53 1.01 6.63
CA VAL A 161 -9.36 2.44 6.40
C VAL A 161 -10.59 3.12 6.97
N HIS A 162 -10.39 3.95 7.98
CA HIS A 162 -11.43 4.81 8.55
C HIS A 162 -11.22 6.23 8.03
N ASP A 163 -12.28 6.89 7.58
CA ASP A 163 -12.26 8.28 7.10
C ASP A 163 -13.16 9.16 7.97
N ASP A 164 -12.54 9.99 8.80
CA ASP A 164 -13.23 10.86 9.76
C ASP A 164 -14.12 11.92 9.09
N ALA A 165 -13.89 12.20 7.80
CA ALA A 165 -14.66 13.21 7.06
C ALA A 165 -15.96 12.66 6.44
N LYS A 166 -16.19 11.33 6.53
CA LYS A 166 -17.32 10.67 5.86
C LYS A 166 -18.42 10.24 6.84
N PRO A 167 -19.68 10.16 6.38
CA PRO A 167 -20.77 9.68 7.21
C PRO A 167 -20.58 8.22 7.63
N ALA A 168 -21.10 7.90 8.81
CA ALA A 168 -21.08 6.55 9.35
C ALA A 168 -21.69 5.54 8.34
N GLY A 169 -20.94 4.48 8.09
CA GLY A 169 -21.29 3.41 7.17
C GLY A 169 -20.10 2.49 7.00
N ARG A 170 -20.36 1.22 6.66
CA ARG A 170 -19.32 0.20 6.55
C ARG A 170 -19.37 -0.44 5.18
N GLN A 171 -18.21 -0.65 4.57
CA GLN A 171 -18.09 -1.38 3.31
C GLN A 171 -16.97 -2.40 3.37
N ILE A 172 -17.27 -3.66 3.03
CA ILE A 172 -16.24 -4.63 2.67
C ILE A 172 -16.07 -4.64 1.16
N THR A 173 -14.83 -4.47 0.74
CA THR A 173 -14.41 -4.58 -0.65
C THR A 173 -13.51 -5.80 -0.77
N VAL A 174 -13.96 -6.79 -1.54
CA VAL A 174 -13.15 -7.97 -1.89
C VAL A 174 -12.37 -7.63 -3.14
N LEU A 175 -11.05 -7.75 -3.06
CA LEU A 175 -10.16 -7.47 -4.19
C LEU A 175 -9.07 -8.52 -4.37
N ARG A 176 -8.61 -8.63 -5.61
CA ARG A 176 -7.42 -9.41 -5.96
C ARG A 176 -6.22 -8.63 -5.48
N GLN A 177 -5.45 -9.21 -4.57
CA GLN A 177 -4.20 -8.61 -4.14
C GLN A 177 -3.28 -8.46 -5.35
N ARG A 178 -2.84 -7.23 -5.60
CA ARG A 178 -1.88 -6.90 -6.65
C ARG A 178 -0.63 -6.32 -6.02
N LYS A 179 0.51 -6.58 -6.64
CA LYS A 179 1.80 -6.06 -6.21
C LYS A 179 2.59 -5.66 -7.45
N PRO A 180 3.49 -4.67 -7.33
CA PRO A 180 3.76 -3.84 -6.14
C PRO A 180 2.70 -2.80 -5.78
N THR A 181 1.70 -2.51 -6.63
CA THR A 181 0.74 -1.43 -6.37
C THR A 181 -0.70 -1.94 -6.24
N GLU A 182 -1.40 -1.49 -5.21
CA GLU A 182 -2.86 -1.65 -5.06
C GLU A 182 -3.54 -0.28 -5.10
N TRP A 183 -4.65 -0.21 -5.81
CA TRP A 183 -5.48 0.99 -5.94
C TRP A 183 -6.79 0.73 -5.22
N LEU A 184 -7.06 1.51 -4.18
CA LEU A 184 -8.23 1.33 -3.32
C LEU A 184 -9.18 2.52 -3.50
N ASP A 185 -10.37 2.23 -3.98
CA ASP A 185 -11.43 3.23 -4.15
C ASP A 185 -12.09 3.50 -2.80
N LEU A 186 -11.99 4.74 -2.33
CA LEU A 186 -12.69 5.17 -1.12
C LEU A 186 -14.10 5.63 -1.51
N THR A 187 -15.11 4.92 -1.00
CA THR A 187 -16.52 5.27 -1.20
C THR A 187 -16.98 6.30 -0.16
N PRO A 188 -18.19 6.89 -0.29
CA PRO A 188 -18.69 7.92 0.64
C PRO A 188 -19.03 7.46 2.06
N VAL A 189 -18.59 6.29 2.52
CA VAL A 189 -18.79 5.81 3.90
C VAL A 189 -17.51 5.97 4.73
N ALA A 190 -17.63 6.04 6.05
CA ALA A 190 -16.48 6.20 6.95
C ALA A 190 -15.58 4.97 7.02
N ASP A 191 -16.13 3.76 7.14
CA ASP A 191 -15.33 2.54 7.35
C ASP A 191 -15.23 1.70 6.06
N HIS A 192 -14.01 1.55 5.55
CA HIS A 192 -13.68 0.64 4.45
C HIS A 192 -12.83 -0.52 4.94
N TYR A 193 -13.23 -1.73 4.58
CA TYR A 193 -12.54 -2.97 4.88
C TYR A 193 -12.15 -3.64 3.57
N PHE A 194 -10.86 -3.67 3.26
CA PHE A 194 -10.34 -4.25 2.03
C PHE A 194 -9.83 -5.66 2.30
N LEU A 195 -10.59 -6.66 1.87
CA LEU A 195 -10.19 -8.06 1.97
C LEU A 195 -9.37 -8.44 0.73
N ARG A 196 -8.05 -8.51 0.90
CA ARG A 196 -7.09 -8.75 -0.19
C ARG A 196 -6.84 -10.24 -0.35
N ILE A 197 -7.30 -10.80 -1.46
CA ILE A 197 -7.15 -12.23 -1.78
C ILE A 197 -6.00 -12.43 -2.78
N PRO A 198 -4.94 -13.19 -2.43
CA PRO A 198 -3.87 -13.53 -3.36
C PRO A 198 -4.38 -14.24 -4.61
N ALA A 199 -3.76 -13.96 -5.76
CA ALA A 199 -4.18 -14.50 -7.05
C ALA A 199 -4.24 -16.04 -7.11
N TYR A 200 -3.37 -16.74 -6.36
CA TYR A 200 -3.38 -18.20 -6.30
C TYR A 200 -4.54 -18.77 -5.46
N GLN A 201 -5.07 -18.00 -4.51
CA GLN A 201 -6.21 -18.40 -3.67
C GLN A 201 -7.56 -18.08 -4.32
N LEU A 202 -7.63 -17.13 -5.25
CA LEU A 202 -8.88 -16.74 -5.93
C LEU A 202 -9.62 -17.89 -6.63
N ARG A 203 -8.90 -18.98 -6.97
CA ARG A 203 -9.48 -20.18 -7.60
C ARG A 203 -9.71 -21.33 -6.62
N GLN A 204 -9.51 -21.10 -5.33
CA GLN A 204 -9.58 -22.10 -4.27
C GLN A 204 -10.70 -21.73 -3.28
N PRO A 205 -11.92 -22.25 -3.46
CA PRO A 205 -13.06 -21.87 -2.62
C PRO A 205 -12.81 -22.05 -1.12
N ASP A 206 -12.15 -23.13 -0.71
CA ASP A 206 -11.88 -23.39 0.71
C ASP A 206 -10.86 -22.42 1.32
N ALA A 207 -9.86 -22.00 0.53
CA ALA A 207 -8.92 -20.97 0.96
C ALA A 207 -9.62 -19.60 1.14
N ILE A 208 -10.56 -19.27 0.24
CA ILE A 208 -11.38 -18.05 0.35
C ILE A 208 -12.26 -18.11 1.59
N ARG A 209 -12.89 -19.27 1.87
CA ARG A 209 -13.71 -19.47 3.07
C ARG A 209 -12.90 -19.30 4.34
N GLN A 210 -11.73 -19.91 4.42
CA GLN A 210 -10.84 -19.78 5.57
C GLN A 210 -10.46 -18.32 5.81
N LEU A 211 -10.03 -17.61 4.75
CA LEU A 211 -9.68 -16.20 4.87
C LEU A 211 -10.87 -15.33 5.30
N ALA A 212 -12.07 -15.62 4.77
CA ALA A 212 -13.28 -14.92 5.17
C ALA A 212 -13.66 -15.18 6.65
N GLN A 213 -13.45 -16.41 7.15
CA GLN A 213 -13.68 -16.75 8.56
C GLN A 213 -12.70 -16.00 9.47
N GLU A 214 -11.42 -15.97 9.10
CA GLU A 214 -10.40 -15.21 9.82
C GLU A 214 -10.75 -13.71 9.85
N ALA A 215 -11.16 -13.14 8.71
CA ALA A 215 -11.59 -11.75 8.63
C ALA A 215 -12.83 -11.45 9.49
N TYR A 216 -13.82 -12.34 9.50
CA TYR A 216 -15.02 -12.20 10.34
C TYR A 216 -14.65 -12.21 11.83
N GLN A 217 -13.79 -13.14 12.25
CA GLN A 217 -13.31 -13.24 13.63
C GLN A 217 -12.55 -11.99 14.05
N THR A 218 -11.75 -11.40 13.17
CA THR A 218 -11.05 -10.13 13.47
C THR A 218 -12.01 -8.96 13.66
N LEU A 219 -13.06 -8.89 12.83
CA LEU A 219 -13.95 -7.73 12.76
C LEU A 219 -15.01 -7.66 13.86
N HIS A 220 -15.33 -8.78 14.52
CA HIS A 220 -16.29 -8.85 15.63
C HIS A 220 -17.59 -8.04 15.37
N PHE A 221 -18.16 -8.11 14.16
CA PHE A 221 -19.32 -7.29 13.84
C PHE A 221 -20.56 -7.73 14.64
N ASP A 222 -20.94 -6.95 15.66
CA ASP A 222 -22.12 -7.19 16.52
C ASP A 222 -23.46 -7.19 15.77
N SER A 223 -23.52 -6.60 14.57
CA SER A 223 -24.65 -6.76 13.65
C SER A 223 -24.24 -6.38 12.22
N ALA A 224 -24.59 -7.21 11.23
CA ALA A 224 -24.32 -6.92 9.81
C ALA A 224 -25.30 -5.90 9.18
N GLY A 225 -26.05 -5.16 10.00
CA GLY A 225 -26.90 -4.07 9.52
C GLY A 225 -26.01 -2.93 8.98
N GLY A 226 -26.16 -2.58 7.71
CA GLY A 226 -25.40 -1.49 7.08
C GLY A 226 -24.02 -1.86 6.54
N LEU A 227 -23.70 -3.16 6.39
CA LEU A 227 -22.48 -3.62 5.74
C LEU A 227 -22.69 -3.75 4.22
N HIS A 228 -22.07 -2.85 3.45
CA HIS A 228 -22.10 -2.90 2.00
C HIS A 228 -20.97 -3.76 1.45
N TRP A 229 -21.28 -4.59 0.45
CA TRP A 229 -20.31 -5.47 -0.19
C TRP A 229 -19.99 -4.98 -1.59
N ARG A 230 -18.70 -4.99 -1.95
CA ARG A 230 -18.24 -4.61 -3.28
C ARG A 230 -17.16 -5.56 -3.78
N SER A 231 -17.18 -5.83 -5.08
CA SER A 231 -16.08 -6.45 -5.82
C SER A 231 -15.36 -5.37 -6.62
N MET A 232 -14.03 -5.35 -6.64
CA MET A 232 -13.28 -4.40 -7.50
C MET A 232 -13.08 -4.91 -8.93
N THR A 233 -13.10 -6.22 -9.14
CA THR A 233 -12.92 -6.82 -10.48
C THR A 233 -13.92 -7.94 -10.71
N SER A 234 -14.14 -8.31 -11.98
CA SER A 234 -14.98 -9.47 -12.32
C SER A 234 -14.39 -10.79 -11.78
N GLU A 235 -13.06 -10.87 -11.68
CA GLU A 235 -12.34 -12.02 -11.13
C GLU A 235 -12.66 -12.29 -9.64
N THR A 236 -13.09 -11.27 -8.90
CA THR A 236 -13.38 -11.37 -7.46
C THR A 236 -14.85 -11.55 -7.14
N GLU A 237 -15.74 -11.58 -8.13
CA GLU A 237 -17.18 -11.75 -7.91
C GLU A 237 -17.52 -13.11 -7.27
N GLN A 238 -16.84 -14.17 -7.69
CA GLN A 238 -17.02 -15.48 -7.07
C GLN A 238 -16.52 -15.49 -5.62
N ALA A 239 -15.37 -14.88 -5.37
CA ALA A 239 -14.83 -14.77 -4.03
C ALA A 239 -15.74 -13.93 -3.12
N LEU A 240 -16.30 -12.84 -3.64
CA LEU A 240 -17.27 -11.99 -2.95
C LEU A 240 -18.45 -12.79 -2.44
N LYS A 241 -19.06 -13.64 -3.29
CA LYS A 241 -20.19 -14.49 -2.90
C LYS A 241 -19.83 -15.45 -1.77
N ILE A 242 -18.65 -16.09 -1.86
CA ILE A 242 -18.16 -16.98 -0.80
C ILE A 242 -17.95 -16.23 0.51
N CYS A 243 -17.37 -15.02 0.47
CA CYS A 243 -17.20 -14.19 1.65
C CYS A 243 -18.54 -13.79 2.27
N GLN A 244 -19.52 -13.40 1.45
CA GLN A 244 -20.88 -13.07 1.92
C GLN A 244 -21.54 -14.27 2.61
N GLU A 245 -21.49 -15.46 2.00
CA GLU A 245 -22.01 -16.70 2.59
C GLU A 245 -21.37 -16.99 3.95
N VAL A 246 -20.05 -16.82 4.10
CA VAL A 246 -19.36 -17.03 5.38
C VAL A 246 -19.83 -16.03 6.43
N PHE A 247 -19.91 -14.74 6.10
CA PHE A 247 -20.33 -13.69 7.03
C PHE A 247 -21.82 -13.78 7.39
N GLU A 248 -22.66 -14.32 6.51
CA GLU A 248 -24.08 -14.56 6.77
C GLU A 248 -24.31 -15.77 7.67
N ASN A 249 -23.58 -16.87 7.43
CA ASN A 249 -23.71 -18.12 8.20
C ASN A 249 -23.01 -18.08 9.57
N ALA A 250 -22.12 -17.11 9.80
CA ALA A 250 -21.43 -16.93 11.07
C ALA A 250 -22.21 -16.06 12.09
N LYS A 251 -23.39 -15.57 11.70
CA LYS A 251 -24.38 -14.92 12.59
C LYS A 251 -25.15 -15.96 13.40
#